data_AF-A0A821M6Q7-F1
#
_entry.id   AF-A0A821M6Q7-F1
#
_cell.length_a   1.000
_cell.length_b   1.000
_cell.length_c   1.000
_cell.angle_alpha   90.00
_cell.angle_beta   90.00
_cell.angle_gamma   90.00
#
_symmetry.space_group_name_H-M   'P 1'
#
loop_
_entity.id
_entity.type
_entity.pdbx_description
1 polymer ?
#
loop_
_entity_poly.entity_id
_entity_poly.type
_entity_poly.pdbx_seq_one_letter_code
_entity_poly.pdbx_strand_id
1 'polypeptide(L)'
;MSNNLNKSDVCFELLNRRPTSKYQIFIFSEAGSPGSFYREWTKHLDKYDLFLIIYPGRLKRTSEKFFTTIKEYIIEFNQRLIPFINKLLIFTGLEVGRGPPHLPDPDKSFADMNDAEIVESLKKMADPKTREVYDYPEFVEMLIPMLKADA
;
A
#
# COMPACT_ATOMS: atom_id res chain seq x y z
N MET A 1 0.45 -9.58 26.19
CA MET A 1 0.57 -8.95 24.85
C MET A 1 0.38 -7.45 25.02
N SER A 2 1.48 -6.69 24.97
CA SER A 2 1.47 -5.24 25.17
C SER A 2 0.74 -4.54 24.02
N ASN A 3 -0.22 -3.68 24.36
CA ASN A 3 -1.12 -2.97 23.45
C ASN A 3 -0.32 -1.86 22.70
N ASN A 4 0.47 -2.25 21.69
CA ASN A 4 1.31 -1.34 20.88
C ASN A 4 0.50 -0.39 19.99
N LEU A 5 -0.84 -0.54 19.92
CA LEU A 5 -1.73 0.31 19.12
C LEU A 5 -1.87 1.76 19.62
N ASN A 6 -1.24 2.09 20.75
CA ASN A 6 -1.13 3.47 21.26
C ASN A 6 0.20 4.14 20.86
N LYS A 7 1.09 3.46 20.12
CA LYS A 7 2.28 4.10 19.55
C LYS A 7 1.89 4.84 18.27
N SER A 8 2.21 6.12 18.20
CA SER A 8 2.20 6.85 16.93
C SER A 8 3.34 6.31 16.06
N ASP A 9 3.05 5.97 14.81
CA ASP A 9 4.09 5.81 13.79
C ASP A 9 3.96 6.96 12.79
N VAL A 10 5.07 7.40 12.21
CA VAL A 10 5.08 8.46 11.19
C VAL A 10 4.64 7.95 9.82
N CYS A 11 4.70 6.64 9.57
CA CYS A 11 4.35 6.02 8.30
C CYS A 11 2.85 5.80 8.09
N PHE A 12 2.03 5.96 9.13
CA PHE A 12 0.58 5.84 9.02
C PHE A 12 -0.15 6.75 10.00
N GLU A 13 -1.34 7.16 9.63
CA GLU A 13 -2.28 7.90 10.47
C GLU A 13 -3.50 7.02 10.75
N LEU A 14 -3.82 6.83 12.04
CA LEU A 14 -5.07 6.19 12.44
C LEU A 14 -6.22 7.17 12.21
N LEU A 15 -7.08 6.90 11.24
CA LEU A 15 -8.23 7.76 10.93
C LEU A 15 -9.39 7.48 11.89
N ASN A 16 -9.61 6.22 12.26
CA ASN A 16 -10.57 5.82 13.28
C ASN A 16 -10.19 4.48 13.92
N ARG A 17 -10.73 4.23 15.12
CA ARG A 17 -10.68 2.92 15.77
C ARG A 17 -12.06 2.52 16.24
N ARG A 18 -12.41 1.26 16.02
CA ARG A 18 -13.71 0.67 16.29
C ARG A 18 -13.50 -0.50 17.25
N PRO A 19 -13.96 -0.42 18.51
CA PRO A 19 -13.73 -1.45 19.52
C PRO A 19 -14.19 -2.85 19.08
N THR A 20 -15.26 -2.91 18.29
CA THR A 20 -15.87 -4.14 17.78
C THR A 20 -15.34 -4.58 16.40
N SER A 21 -14.47 -3.79 15.77
CA SER A 21 -13.94 -4.12 14.46
C SER A 21 -13.12 -5.41 14.51
N LYS A 22 -13.35 -6.29 13.52
CA LYS A 22 -12.56 -7.50 13.30
C LYS A 22 -11.48 -7.33 12.21
N TYR A 23 -11.45 -6.16 11.55
CA TYR A 23 -10.70 -5.92 10.33
C TYR A 23 -9.94 -4.58 10.41
N GLN A 24 -8.71 -4.58 9.91
CA GLN A 24 -7.92 -3.36 9.70
C GLN A 24 -7.80 -3.10 8.21
N ILE A 25 -8.10 -1.87 7.79
CA ILE A 25 -7.87 -1.40 6.43
C ILE A 25 -6.70 -0.41 6.47
N PHE A 26 -5.67 -0.70 5.68
CA PHE A 26 -4.56 0.20 5.43
C PHE A 26 -4.71 0.79 4.03
N ILE A 27 -4.83 2.11 3.97
CA ILE A 27 -5.18 2.88 2.79
C ILE A 27 -3.89 3.44 2.19
N PHE A 28 -3.46 2.88 1.07
CA PHE A 28 -2.48 3.51 0.20
C PHE A 28 -3.16 4.67 -0.51
N SER A 29 -2.70 5.89 -0.21
CA SER A 29 -3.24 7.09 -0.84
C SER A 29 -2.59 7.34 -2.20
N GLU A 30 -3.34 8.00 -3.08
CA GLU A 30 -2.84 8.49 -4.35
C GLU A 30 -1.76 9.57 -4.13
N ALA A 31 -0.85 9.69 -5.09
CA ALA A 31 0.21 10.69 -5.04
C ALA A 31 -0.37 12.13 -5.03
N GLY A 32 -0.18 12.83 -3.91
CA GLY A 32 -0.62 14.23 -3.76
C GLY A 32 -2.03 14.40 -3.20
N SER A 33 -2.73 13.30 -2.89
CA SER A 33 -4.01 13.35 -2.19
C SER A 33 -3.85 13.98 -0.79
N PRO A 34 -4.71 14.96 -0.42
CA PRO A 34 -4.77 15.44 0.94
C PRO A 34 -5.37 14.34 1.83
N GLY A 35 -4.66 13.96 2.90
CA GLY A 35 -5.12 12.90 3.82
C GLY A 35 -6.52 13.10 4.42
N SER A 36 -7.07 14.31 4.32
CA SER A 36 -8.46 14.64 4.68
C SER A 36 -9.52 13.91 3.83
N PHE A 37 -9.24 13.55 2.57
CA PHE A 37 -10.19 12.83 1.72
C PHE A 37 -10.68 11.52 2.34
N TYR A 38 -9.77 10.79 2.98
CA TYR A 38 -10.09 9.51 3.60
C TYR A 38 -10.80 9.64 4.96
N ARG A 39 -10.89 10.84 5.55
CA ARG A 39 -11.64 11.02 6.80
C ARG A 39 -13.13 10.77 6.62
N GLU A 40 -13.70 11.12 5.47
CA GLU A 40 -15.11 10.87 5.18
C GLU A 40 -15.43 9.37 5.15
N TRP A 41 -14.47 8.52 4.74
CA TRP A 41 -14.65 7.08 4.71
C TRP A 41 -14.91 6.50 6.11
N THR A 42 -14.42 7.15 7.17
CA THR A 42 -14.68 6.73 8.55
C THR A 42 -16.16 6.72 8.92
N LYS A 43 -17.00 7.48 8.20
CA LYS A 43 -18.46 7.52 8.36
C LYS A 43 -19.17 6.33 7.71
N HIS A 44 -18.58 5.76 6.67
CA HIS A 44 -19.16 4.66 5.89
C HIS A 44 -18.55 3.28 6.22
N LEU A 45 -17.32 3.25 6.74
CA LEU A 45 -16.58 2.05 7.11
C LEU A 45 -16.49 1.92 8.64
N ASP A 46 -17.63 1.90 9.31
CA ASP A 46 -17.76 1.87 10.77
C ASP A 46 -17.42 0.50 11.42
N LYS A 47 -17.31 -0.55 10.61
CA LYS A 47 -16.91 -1.91 11.02
C LYS A 47 -15.40 -2.17 10.95
N TYR A 48 -14.62 -1.18 10.50
CA TYR A 48 -13.18 -1.33 10.22
C TYR A 48 -12.37 -0.33 11.04
N ASP A 49 -11.15 -0.72 11.41
CA ASP A 49 -10.14 0.23 11.85
C ASP A 49 -9.42 0.74 10.59
N LEU A 50 -9.41 2.05 10.36
CA LEU A 50 -8.81 2.65 9.16
C LEU A 50 -7.47 3.30 9.48
N PHE A 51 -6.46 2.94 8.71
CA PHE A 51 -5.12 3.50 8.75
C PHE A 51 -4.80 4.11 7.39
N LEU A 52 -4.47 5.40 7.35
CA LEU A 52 -3.95 6.06 6.15
C LEU A 52 -2.43 5.88 6.11
N ILE A 53 -1.90 5.37 5.01
CA ILE A 53 -0.46 5.26 4.79
C ILE A 53 0.11 6.61 4.36
N ILE A 54 1.27 6.96 4.91
CA ILE A 54 1.96 8.23 4.68
C ILE A 54 3.35 7.97 4.14
N TYR A 55 3.54 8.31 2.87
CA TYR A 55 4.84 8.23 2.20
C TYR A 55 5.80 9.31 2.70
N PRO A 56 7.12 9.09 2.61
CA PRO A 56 8.10 10.16 2.79
C PRO A 56 7.80 11.35 1.87
N GLY A 57 8.09 12.57 2.33
CA GLY A 57 7.78 13.80 1.60
C GLY A 57 6.29 14.17 1.59
N ARG A 58 5.47 13.56 2.46
CA ARG A 58 4.02 13.85 2.58
C ARG A 58 3.58 14.04 4.03
N LEU A 59 2.62 14.93 4.25
CA LEU A 59 2.02 15.19 5.57
C LEU A 59 3.10 15.34 6.66
N LYS A 60 3.02 14.56 7.74
CA LYS A 60 4.00 14.58 8.83
C LYS A 60 5.41 14.11 8.45
N ARG A 61 5.60 13.55 7.25
CA ARG A 61 6.89 13.14 6.68
C ARG A 61 7.42 14.10 5.62
N THR A 62 6.92 15.34 5.54
CA THR A 62 7.28 16.28 4.44
C THR A 62 8.78 16.59 4.30
N SER A 63 9.54 16.50 5.40
CA SER A 63 10.98 16.78 5.41
C SER A 63 11.83 15.54 5.08
N GLU A 64 11.21 14.37 4.94
CA GLU A 64 11.90 13.13 4.59
C GLU A 64 12.08 13.04 3.07
N LYS A 65 13.22 12.48 2.63
CA LYS A 65 13.47 12.24 1.22
C LYS A 65 12.55 11.14 0.70
N PHE A 66 12.09 11.29 -0.54
CA PHE A 66 11.40 10.21 -1.24
C PHE A 66 12.33 9.00 -1.38
N PHE A 67 11.74 7.80 -1.29
CA PHE A 67 12.44 6.60 -1.70
C PHE A 67 12.71 6.64 -3.19
N THR A 68 13.89 6.15 -3.57
CA THR A 68 14.30 6.04 -4.98
C THR A 68 13.86 4.73 -5.59
N THR A 69 13.49 3.75 -4.77
CA THR A 69 12.92 2.47 -5.22
C THR A 69 11.75 2.04 -4.35
N ILE A 70 10.78 1.33 -4.93
CA ILE A 70 9.66 0.74 -4.19
C ILE A 70 10.12 -0.28 -3.13
N LYS A 71 11.23 -0.97 -3.39
CA LYS A 71 11.80 -1.98 -2.50
C LYS A 71 12.25 -1.38 -1.16
N GLU A 72 12.92 -0.23 -1.19
CA GLU A 72 13.32 0.48 0.03
C GLU A 72 12.11 0.88 0.87
N TYR A 73 11.07 1.37 0.20
CA TYR A 73 9.81 1.72 0.85
C TYR A 73 9.15 0.51 1.51
N ILE A 74 9.00 -0.62 0.79
CA ILE A 74 8.37 -1.83 1.31
C ILE A 74 9.12 -2.37 2.53
N ILE A 75 10.46 -2.35 2.51
CA ILE A 75 11.27 -2.83 3.65
C ILE A 75 10.99 -1.97 4.90
N GLU A 76 11.07 -0.65 4.79
CA GLU A 76 10.78 0.24 5.93
C GLU A 76 9.33 0.10 6.38
N PHE A 77 8.40 0.12 5.43
CA PHE A 77 6.97 0.05 5.68
C PHE A 77 6.62 -1.24 6.42
N ASN A 78 7.09 -2.40 5.97
CA ASN A 78 6.82 -3.68 6.61
C ASN A 78 7.38 -3.75 8.04
N GLN A 79 8.61 -3.26 8.26
CA GLN A 79 9.21 -3.23 9.61
C GLN A 79 8.34 -2.43 10.59
N ARG A 80 7.72 -1.35 10.12
CA ARG A 80 6.87 -0.47 10.92
C ARG A 80 5.42 -0.94 11.01
N LEU A 81 4.93 -1.62 9.98
CA LEU A 81 3.56 -2.12 9.91
C LEU A 81 3.34 -3.33 10.83
N ILE A 82 4.29 -4.26 10.89
CA ILE A 82 4.15 -5.54 11.63
C ILE A 82 3.64 -5.34 13.07
N PRO A 83 4.16 -4.38 13.88
CA PRO A 83 3.66 -4.13 15.23
C PRO A 83 2.18 -3.71 15.34
N PHE A 84 1.58 -3.24 14.25
CA PHE A 84 0.21 -2.72 14.21
C PHE A 84 -0.81 -3.72 13.64
N ILE A 85 -0.35 -4.79 13.00
CA ILE A 85 -1.22 -5.86 12.51
C ILE A 85 -1.64 -6.73 13.68
N ASN A 86 -2.92 -6.69 14.04
CA ASN A 86 -3.49 -7.55 15.09
C ASN A 86 -4.88 -8.12 14.76
N LYS A 87 -5.39 -7.81 13.57
CA LYS A 87 -6.70 -8.23 13.04
C LYS A 87 -6.52 -8.67 11.58
N LEU A 88 -7.60 -9.13 10.94
CA LEU A 88 -7.54 -9.45 9.52
C LEU A 88 -7.26 -8.18 8.71
N LEU A 89 -6.25 -8.27 7.84
CA LEU A 89 -5.64 -7.15 7.15
C LEU A 89 -6.21 -7.00 5.73
N ILE A 90 -6.57 -5.77 5.37
CA ILE A 90 -7.01 -5.38 4.03
C ILE A 90 -6.18 -4.17 3.60
N PHE A 91 -5.63 -4.21 2.39
CA PHE A 91 -5.01 -3.04 1.77
C PHE A 91 -5.92 -2.49 0.68
N THR A 92 -6.04 -1.16 0.61
CA THR A 92 -6.80 -0.49 -0.45
C THR A 92 -6.01 0.69 -0.99
N GLY A 93 -6.02 0.88 -2.31
CA GLY A 93 -5.42 2.04 -2.97
C GLY A 93 -5.31 1.74 -4.45
N LEU A 94 -5.94 2.59 -5.25
CA LEU A 94 -5.71 2.67 -6.68
C LEU A 94 -4.52 3.63 -6.87
N GLU A 95 -3.58 3.26 -7.74
CA GLU A 95 -2.39 4.03 -8.14
C GLU A 95 -1.22 4.08 -7.11
N VAL A 96 -0.26 3.17 -7.27
CA VAL A 96 1.10 3.30 -6.73
C VAL A 96 2.06 3.76 -7.83
N GLY A 97 2.41 5.06 -7.80
CA GLY A 97 3.74 5.55 -8.17
C GLY A 97 4.17 5.44 -9.64
N ARG A 98 3.77 6.41 -10.47
CA ARG A 98 4.62 6.80 -11.61
C ARG A 98 5.77 7.68 -11.12
N GLY A 99 7.00 7.31 -11.49
CA GLY A 99 8.18 8.14 -11.31
C GLY A 99 8.00 9.52 -11.99
N PRO A 100 8.86 10.51 -11.68
CA PRO A 100 8.77 11.82 -12.31
C PRO A 100 8.76 11.67 -13.84
N PRO A 101 7.81 12.25 -14.58
CA PRO A 101 7.61 11.98 -16.02
C PRO A 101 8.79 12.39 -16.91
N HIS A 102 9.76 13.11 -16.35
CA HIS A 102 10.97 13.57 -17.00
C HIS A 102 12.18 12.65 -16.76
N LEU A 103 12.06 11.64 -15.92
CA LEU A 103 13.09 10.62 -15.72
C LEU A 103 12.68 9.36 -16.48
N PRO A 104 13.60 8.75 -17.25
CA PRO A 104 13.33 7.45 -17.86
C PRO A 104 13.06 6.44 -16.74
N ASP A 105 11.95 5.72 -16.86
CA ASP A 105 11.65 4.60 -15.98
C ASP A 105 12.74 3.53 -16.19
N PRO A 106 13.56 3.20 -15.18
CA PRO A 106 14.61 2.19 -15.32
C PRO A 106 14.04 0.79 -15.52
N ASP A 107 12.77 0.57 -15.17
CA ASP A 107 12.09 -0.70 -15.33
C ASP A 107 11.19 -0.69 -16.57
N LYS A 108 11.00 -1.87 -17.17
CA LYS A 108 10.11 -2.05 -18.31
C LYS A 108 8.67 -1.79 -17.82
N SER A 109 7.91 -0.91 -18.47
CA SER A 109 6.52 -0.64 -18.10
C SER A 109 5.68 -1.91 -18.19
N PHE A 110 4.77 -2.14 -17.23
CA PHE A 110 3.81 -3.25 -17.32
C PHE A 110 2.88 -3.15 -18.54
N ALA A 111 2.70 -1.94 -19.10
CA ALA A 111 1.96 -1.74 -20.34
C ALA A 111 2.60 -2.45 -21.54
N ASP A 112 3.93 -2.59 -21.52
CA ASP A 112 4.73 -3.22 -22.58
C ASP A 112 5.01 -4.71 -22.34
N MET A 113 4.53 -5.27 -21.23
CA MET A 113 4.73 -6.67 -20.85
C MET A 113 3.53 -7.55 -21.22
N ASN A 114 3.80 -8.83 -21.51
CA ASN A 114 2.75 -9.84 -21.53
C ASN A 114 2.40 -10.32 -20.10
N ASP A 115 1.26 -10.98 -19.97
CA ASP A 115 0.71 -11.37 -18.66
C ASP A 115 1.64 -12.30 -17.87
N ALA A 116 2.38 -13.19 -18.54
CA ALA A 116 3.35 -14.06 -17.89
C ALA A 116 4.57 -13.30 -17.36
N GLU A 117 5.06 -12.32 -18.12
CA GLU A 117 6.15 -11.41 -17.69
C GLU A 117 5.71 -10.56 -16.47
N ILE A 118 4.46 -10.11 -16.45
CA ILE A 118 3.88 -9.36 -15.32
C ILE A 118 3.82 -10.26 -14.09
N VAL A 119 3.27 -11.47 -14.20
CA VAL A 119 3.17 -12.42 -13.09
C VAL A 119 4.55 -12.79 -12.55
N GLU A 120 5.54 -13.01 -13.41
CA GLU A 120 6.91 -13.30 -12.98
C GLU A 120 7.54 -12.11 -12.23
N SER A 121 7.31 -10.89 -12.71
CA SER A 121 7.78 -9.66 -12.07
C SER A 121 7.12 -9.47 -10.69
N LEU A 122 5.81 -9.66 -10.59
CA LEU A 122 5.07 -9.63 -9.32
C LEU A 122 5.59 -10.67 -8.33
N LYS A 123 5.84 -11.91 -8.77
CA LYS A 123 6.42 -12.97 -7.93
C LYS A 123 7.84 -12.68 -7.47
N LYS A 124 8.65 -11.98 -8.26
CA LYS A 124 10.01 -11.52 -7.88
C LYS A 124 9.97 -10.40 -6.84
N MET A 125 8.96 -9.54 -6.90
CA MET A 125 8.79 -8.41 -5.98
C MET A 125 8.10 -8.81 -4.66
N ALA A 126 7.29 -9.86 -4.69
CA ALA A 126 6.50 -10.32 -3.54
C ALA A 126 7.34 -10.97 -2.44
N ASP A 127 6.84 -10.90 -1.20
CA ASP A 127 7.41 -11.64 -0.08
C ASP A 127 7.26 -13.16 -0.36
N PRO A 128 8.31 -13.97 -0.10
CA PRO A 128 8.25 -15.41 -0.31
C PRO A 128 7.08 -16.11 0.39
N LYS A 129 6.56 -15.56 1.49
CA LYS A 129 5.42 -16.09 2.26
C LYS A 129 4.06 -15.78 1.63
N THR A 130 3.99 -14.85 0.68
CA THR A 130 2.72 -14.41 0.07
C THR A 130 2.68 -14.58 -1.45
N ARG A 131 3.81 -14.96 -2.07
CA ARG A 131 3.93 -15.10 -3.53
C ARG A 131 2.98 -16.13 -4.16
N GLU A 132 2.45 -17.06 -3.38
CA GLU A 132 1.47 -18.06 -3.84
C GLU A 132 0.15 -17.43 -4.30
N VAL A 133 -0.15 -16.19 -3.87
CA VAL A 133 -1.35 -15.47 -4.31
C VAL A 133 -1.39 -15.25 -5.83
N TYR A 134 -0.23 -15.22 -6.50
CA TYR A 134 -0.13 -15.07 -7.95
C TYR A 134 -0.22 -16.39 -8.73
N ASP A 135 -0.42 -17.52 -8.03
CA ASP A 135 -0.76 -18.80 -8.66
C ASP A 135 -2.28 -18.96 -8.86
N TYR A 136 -3.10 -18.05 -8.29
CA TYR A 136 -4.56 -18.04 -8.42
C TYR A 136 -4.98 -17.24 -9.67
N PRO A 137 -5.54 -17.89 -10.72
CA PRO A 137 -5.89 -17.23 -11.97
C PRO A 137 -6.88 -16.08 -11.79
N GLU A 138 -7.88 -16.23 -10.93
CA GLU A 138 -8.90 -15.21 -10.67
C GLU A 138 -8.31 -13.93 -10.07
N PHE A 139 -7.26 -14.06 -9.25
CA PHE A 139 -6.56 -12.91 -8.67
C PHE A 139 -5.72 -12.20 -9.73
N VAL A 140 -5.02 -12.97 -10.57
CA VAL A 140 -4.18 -12.46 -11.65
C VAL A 140 -5.01 -11.75 -12.73
N GLU A 141 -6.12 -12.36 -13.17
CA GLU A 141 -7.03 -11.78 -14.17
C GLU A 141 -7.63 -10.45 -13.73
N MET A 142 -7.89 -10.29 -12.43
CA MET A 142 -8.35 -9.02 -11.86
C MET A 142 -7.23 -7.97 -11.80
N LEU A 143 -6.01 -8.39 -11.43
CA LEU A 143 -4.89 -7.48 -11.11
C LEU A 143 -4.20 -6.92 -12.36
N ILE A 144 -4.04 -7.73 -13.42
CA ILE A 144 -3.31 -7.35 -14.64
C ILE A 144 -3.89 -6.12 -15.35
N PRO A 145 -5.21 -6.01 -15.58
CA PRO A 145 -5.78 -4.85 -16.24
C PRO A 145 -5.54 -3.54 -15.47
N MET A 146 -5.54 -3.60 -14.13
CA MET A 146 -5.24 -2.44 -13.29
C MET A 146 -3.77 -2.04 -13.44
N LEU A 147 -2.84 -3.00 -13.33
CA LEU A 147 -1.40 -2.73 -13.48
C LEU A 147 -1.03 -2.18 -14.86
N LYS A 148 -1.71 -2.63 -15.92
CA LYS A 148 -1.51 -2.12 -17.29
C LYS A 148 -2.07 -0.72 -17.50
N ALA A 149 -3.10 -0.33 -16.75
CA ALA A 149 -3.69 1.01 -16.85
C ALA A 149 -2.82 2.05 -16.11
N ASP A 150 -2.19 1.67 -15.01
CA ASP A 150 -1.36 2.54 -14.17
C ASP A 150 0.08 2.71 -14.75
N ALA A 151 0.57 1.73 -15.52
CA ALA A 151 1.91 1.70 -16.12
C ALA A 151 2.04 2.49 -17.42
#